data_AF-A0AA47MA53-F1
#
_entry.id   AF-A0AA47MA53-F1
#
_cell.length_a   1.000
_cell.length_b   1.000
_cell.length_c   1.000
_cell.angle_alpha   90.00
_cell.angle_beta   90.00
_cell.angle_gamma   90.00
#
_symmetry.space_group_name_H-M   'P 1'
#
loop_
_entity.id
_entity.type
_entity.pdbx_description
1 polymer ?
#
loop_
_entity_poly.entity_id
_entity_poly.type
_entity_poly.pdbx_seq_one_letter_code
_entity_poly.pdbx_strand_id
1 'polypeptide(L)'
;MIKANFMAIAGMAGVVGAVDGTHIQIIAPSKDEDVFVNRKKVHSINTQIAFDATFNILDVAKWPAGSTRDPRILMESGLRREVGYQLGVLLGDGDETNYRKEVLDLTAWCSSNNLELNITKTKEIIIDFRKKKTDLTPLYINGACVEKVRTFKYLGTVISEDLSWSSYTTAVVKKAQQRIHFLRVLRRNNLESKLLETFYRSCIGSLLTHCISVWYASCTVADKKRLQRVVKTTQRIIGHPLPSLDSIYTSRCSNKARNILWDSLHPGHHLFNLLPSGRRYRRHLRNKRN
;
A
#
# COMPACT_ATOMS: atom_id res chain seq x y z
N MET A 1 -22.86 7.54 -13.01
CA MET A 1 -23.76 6.43 -12.67
C MET A 1 -23.18 5.51 -11.60
N ILE A 2 -21.96 4.98 -11.74
CA ILE A 2 -21.36 4.08 -10.73
C ILE A 2 -20.87 4.81 -9.44
N LYS A 3 -20.30 6.03 -9.57
CA LYS A 3 -19.83 6.88 -8.45
C LYS A 3 -20.90 7.26 -7.42
N ALA A 4 -22.16 7.29 -7.86
CA ALA A 4 -23.28 7.79 -7.04
C ALA A 4 -23.89 6.69 -6.17
N ASN A 5 -23.76 5.42 -6.55
CA ASN A 5 -24.43 4.33 -5.85
C ASN A 5 -23.70 3.96 -4.55
N PHE A 6 -22.36 3.95 -4.53
CA PHE A 6 -21.61 3.83 -3.28
C PHE A 6 -21.80 5.04 -2.34
N MET A 7 -22.01 6.23 -2.91
CA MET A 7 -22.37 7.44 -2.15
C MET A 7 -23.79 7.36 -1.57
N ALA A 8 -24.76 6.86 -2.34
CA ALA A 8 -26.16 6.74 -1.92
C ALA A 8 -26.41 5.58 -0.96
N ILE A 9 -25.70 4.46 -1.14
CA ILE A 9 -25.85 3.24 -0.34
C ILE A 9 -25.02 3.31 0.95
N ALA A 10 -23.80 3.86 0.89
CA ALA A 10 -22.84 3.81 1.99
C ALA A 10 -22.14 5.15 2.29
N GLY A 11 -22.55 6.28 1.68
CA GLY A 11 -21.94 7.59 1.92
C GLY A 11 -20.51 7.76 1.37
N MET A 12 -19.99 6.77 0.63
CA MET A 12 -18.61 6.72 0.18
C MET A 12 -18.42 7.51 -1.14
N ALA A 13 -18.19 8.81 -1.00
CA ALA A 13 -17.95 9.70 -2.13
C ALA A 13 -16.68 9.31 -2.91
N GLY A 14 -16.84 9.06 -4.21
CA GLY A 14 -15.72 8.83 -5.14
C GLY A 14 -15.32 7.37 -5.36
N VAL A 15 -15.94 6.42 -4.65
CA VAL A 15 -15.75 4.98 -4.87
C VAL A 15 -16.57 4.54 -6.08
N VAL A 16 -15.95 3.78 -7.00
CA VAL A 16 -16.59 3.28 -8.23
C VAL A 16 -16.61 1.76 -8.36
N GLY A 17 -16.07 1.03 -7.41
CA GLY A 17 -16.05 -0.42 -7.43
C GLY A 17 -15.11 -1.00 -6.40
N ALA A 18 -15.39 -2.22 -5.96
CA ALA A 18 -14.50 -3.01 -5.13
C ALA A 18 -13.76 -4.02 -6.01
N VAL A 19 -12.46 -4.21 -5.75
CA VAL A 19 -11.61 -5.12 -6.51
C VAL A 19 -10.97 -6.11 -5.56
N ASP A 20 -11.09 -7.40 -5.87
CA ASP A 20 -10.38 -8.45 -5.16
C ASP A 20 -9.66 -9.39 -6.14
N GLY A 21 -8.53 -9.94 -5.71
CA GLY A 21 -7.73 -10.91 -6.46
C GLY A 21 -7.81 -12.28 -5.81
N THR A 22 -8.22 -13.29 -6.57
CA THR A 22 -8.34 -14.67 -6.11
C THR A 22 -7.48 -15.63 -6.92
N HIS A 23 -6.93 -16.63 -6.26
CA HIS A 23 -6.16 -17.70 -6.90
C HIS A 23 -7.04 -18.91 -7.15
N ILE A 24 -7.25 -19.25 -8.43
CA ILE A 24 -7.94 -20.46 -8.85
C ILE A 24 -6.88 -21.56 -9.04
N GLN A 25 -6.94 -22.63 -8.25
CA GLN A 25 -6.00 -23.74 -8.38
C GLN A 25 -6.17 -24.45 -9.72
N ILE A 26 -5.06 -24.87 -10.32
CA ILE A 26 -5.05 -25.63 -11.57
C ILE A 26 -4.12 -26.82 -11.47
N ILE A 27 -4.28 -27.79 -12.36
CA ILE A 27 -3.30 -28.86 -12.58
C ILE A 27 -2.07 -28.25 -13.26
N ALA A 28 -0.88 -28.70 -12.86
CA ALA A 28 0.39 -28.22 -13.41
C ALA A 28 0.42 -28.33 -14.96
N PRO A 29 0.58 -27.21 -15.68
CA PRO A 29 0.64 -27.25 -17.14
C PRO A 29 1.99 -27.83 -17.63
N SER A 30 1.98 -28.48 -18.79
CA SER A 30 3.17 -29.17 -19.33
C SER A 30 4.20 -28.24 -19.99
N LYS A 31 3.89 -26.95 -20.14
CA LYS A 31 4.76 -25.90 -20.68
C LYS A 31 4.73 -24.70 -19.73
N ASP A 32 5.89 -24.09 -19.49
CA ASP A 32 6.06 -22.90 -18.63
C ASP A 32 5.39 -23.04 -17.24
N GLU A 33 5.51 -24.23 -16.65
CA GLU A 33 4.88 -24.64 -15.39
C GLU A 33 5.17 -23.67 -14.23
N ASP A 34 6.40 -23.19 -14.15
CA ASP A 34 6.93 -22.32 -13.11
C ASP A 34 6.17 -20.97 -13.04
N VAL A 35 5.63 -20.54 -14.18
CA VAL A 35 4.86 -19.29 -14.32
C VAL A 35 3.52 -19.36 -13.56
N PHE A 36 2.98 -20.57 -13.37
CA PHE A 36 1.70 -20.83 -12.70
C PHE A 36 1.84 -21.12 -11.21
N VAL A 37 3.08 -21.19 -10.69
CA VAL A 37 3.34 -21.45 -9.28
C VAL A 37 3.17 -20.16 -8.45
N ASN A 38 2.22 -20.17 -7.51
CA ASN A 38 1.99 -19.04 -6.62
C ASN A 38 2.98 -18.99 -5.45
N ARG A 39 2.86 -17.97 -4.60
CA ARG A 39 3.74 -17.76 -3.42
C ARG A 39 3.64 -18.88 -2.38
N LYS A 40 2.59 -19.71 -2.42
CA LYS A 40 2.38 -20.88 -1.57
C LYS A 40 2.89 -22.17 -2.21
N LYS A 41 3.60 -22.07 -3.35
CA LYS A 41 4.11 -23.21 -4.15
C LYS A 41 3.01 -24.12 -4.70
N VAL A 42 1.84 -23.56 -5.01
CA VAL A 42 0.72 -24.29 -5.62
C VAL A 42 0.45 -23.70 -7.01
N HIS A 43 0.15 -24.56 -7.98
CA HIS A 43 -0.27 -24.14 -9.31
C HIS A 43 -1.63 -23.47 -9.27
N SER A 44 -1.70 -22.24 -9.77
CA SER A 44 -2.94 -21.47 -9.83
C SER A 44 -2.91 -20.45 -10.95
N ILE A 45 -4.08 -19.96 -11.32
CA ILE A 45 -4.29 -18.78 -12.16
C ILE A 45 -4.74 -17.67 -11.20
N ASN A 46 -4.18 -16.47 -11.36
CA ASN A 46 -4.63 -15.32 -10.57
C ASN A 46 -5.73 -14.59 -11.35
N THR A 47 -6.88 -14.40 -10.70
CA THR A 47 -8.08 -13.81 -11.29
C THR A 47 -8.49 -12.62 -10.45
N GLN A 48 -8.57 -11.47 -11.10
CA GLN A 48 -9.16 -10.28 -10.50
C GLN A 48 -10.66 -10.25 -10.81
N ILE A 49 -11.46 -9.89 -9.82
CA ILE A 49 -12.87 -9.61 -10.01
C ILE A 49 -13.17 -8.21 -9.45
N ALA A 50 -13.85 -7.40 -10.25
CA ALA A 50 -14.36 -6.10 -9.86
C ALA A 50 -15.88 -6.12 -9.81
N PHE A 51 -16.47 -5.43 -8.83
CA PHE A 51 -17.91 -5.43 -8.58
C PHE A 51 -18.44 -4.01 -8.35
N ASP A 52 -19.67 -3.75 -8.76
CA ASP A 52 -20.38 -2.51 -8.46
C ASP A 52 -21.07 -2.56 -7.09
N ALA A 53 -21.69 -1.44 -6.69
CA ALA A 53 -22.39 -1.31 -5.43
C ALA A 53 -23.61 -2.25 -5.29
N THR A 54 -24.06 -2.81 -6.41
CA THR A 54 -25.19 -3.75 -6.53
C THR A 54 -24.75 -5.19 -6.80
N PHE A 55 -23.43 -5.47 -6.65
CA PHE A 55 -22.82 -6.79 -6.79
C PHE A 55 -22.87 -7.41 -8.18
N ASN A 56 -23.15 -6.60 -9.18
CA ASN A 56 -22.89 -7.02 -10.54
C ASN A 56 -21.38 -7.04 -10.74
N ILE A 57 -20.92 -8.11 -11.35
CA ILE A 57 -19.53 -8.24 -11.79
C ILE A 57 -19.31 -7.19 -12.88
N LEU A 58 -18.45 -6.20 -12.58
CA LEU A 58 -18.06 -5.14 -13.49
C LEU A 58 -16.95 -5.60 -14.45
N ASP A 59 -16.05 -6.45 -13.95
CA ASP A 59 -14.93 -6.97 -14.74
C ASP A 59 -14.39 -8.27 -14.12
N VAL A 60 -13.92 -9.16 -14.98
CA VAL A 60 -13.16 -10.37 -14.60
C VAL A 60 -11.91 -10.41 -15.45
N ALA A 61 -10.78 -10.03 -14.86
CA ALA A 61 -9.50 -10.14 -15.53
C ALA A 61 -8.82 -11.46 -15.12
N LYS A 62 -8.78 -12.41 -16.06
CA LYS A 62 -8.02 -13.66 -15.91
C LYS A 62 -6.58 -13.44 -16.38
N TRP A 63 -5.62 -13.74 -15.51
CA TRP A 63 -4.21 -13.71 -15.89
C TRP A 63 -3.62 -15.11 -15.79
N PRO A 64 -3.16 -15.70 -16.91
CA PRO A 64 -2.74 -17.11 -16.94
C PRO A 64 -1.65 -17.38 -15.89
N ALA A 65 -0.72 -16.45 -15.69
CA ALA A 65 0.38 -16.62 -14.74
C ALA A 65 -0.01 -16.44 -13.25
N GLY A 66 -0.09 -17.54 -12.48
CA GLY A 66 -0.30 -17.54 -11.02
C GLY A 66 0.80 -16.90 -10.17
N SER A 67 1.99 -16.72 -10.74
CA SER A 67 3.09 -15.95 -10.11
C SER A 67 2.84 -14.43 -10.13
N THR A 68 1.85 -13.96 -10.91
CA THR A 68 1.51 -12.55 -11.08
C THR A 68 0.85 -12.00 -9.81
N ARG A 69 1.24 -10.77 -9.44
CA ARG A 69 0.72 -10.10 -8.22
C ARG A 69 -0.47 -9.22 -8.56
N ASP A 70 -1.41 -9.12 -7.62
CA ASP A 70 -2.67 -8.38 -7.74
C ASP A 70 -2.48 -6.91 -8.21
N PRO A 71 -1.47 -6.15 -7.75
CA PRO A 71 -1.23 -4.80 -8.26
C PRO A 71 -0.84 -4.75 -9.75
N ARG A 72 -0.22 -5.82 -10.26
CA ARG A 72 0.15 -5.94 -11.69
C ARG A 72 -1.04 -6.33 -12.54
N ILE A 73 -1.90 -7.23 -12.05
CA ILE A 73 -3.16 -7.62 -12.70
C ILE A 73 -4.07 -6.39 -12.79
N LEU A 74 -4.22 -5.65 -11.68
CA LEU A 74 -4.96 -4.39 -11.67
C LEU A 74 -4.36 -3.35 -12.60
N MET A 75 -3.02 -3.27 -12.69
CA MET A 75 -2.33 -2.33 -13.59
C MET A 75 -2.47 -2.63 -15.08
N GLU A 76 -2.67 -3.90 -15.43
CA GLU A 76 -2.77 -4.40 -16.81
C GLU A 76 -4.22 -4.73 -17.21
N SER A 77 -5.16 -4.78 -16.24
CA SER A 77 -6.61 -4.88 -16.46
C SER A 77 -7.21 -3.60 -17.03
N GLY A 78 -8.35 -3.72 -17.71
CA GLY A 78 -9.11 -2.57 -18.24
C GLY A 78 -9.53 -1.57 -17.16
N LEU A 79 -9.70 -2.05 -15.92
CA LEU A 79 -10.20 -1.29 -14.77
C LEU A 79 -9.32 -0.11 -14.35
N ARG A 80 -8.02 -0.16 -14.62
CA ARG A 80 -7.06 0.91 -14.28
C ARG A 80 -7.47 2.27 -14.88
N ARG A 81 -8.15 2.26 -16.02
CA ARG A 81 -8.55 3.48 -16.73
C ARG A 81 -9.76 4.17 -16.09
N GLU A 82 -10.54 3.44 -15.27
CA GLU A 82 -11.82 3.91 -14.75
C GLU A 82 -11.83 4.22 -13.25
N VAL A 83 -10.95 3.57 -12.46
CA VAL A 83 -11.11 3.50 -11.00
C VAL A 83 -9.90 4.05 -10.24
N GLY A 84 -10.01 5.29 -9.79
CA GLY A 84 -9.03 5.95 -8.92
C GLY A 84 -9.09 5.54 -7.45
N TYR A 85 -7.95 5.31 -6.81
CA TYR A 85 -7.82 4.82 -5.42
C TYR A 85 -8.26 5.83 -4.32
N GLN A 86 -9.11 5.42 -3.36
CA GLN A 86 -9.16 6.01 -2.00
C GLN A 86 -9.88 5.10 -0.96
N LEU A 87 -9.28 4.90 0.22
CA LEU A 87 -9.86 4.21 1.38
C LEU A 87 -9.43 4.96 2.67
N GLY A 88 -10.38 5.41 3.50
CA GLY A 88 -10.15 6.04 4.81
C GLY A 88 -11.31 6.94 5.27
N VAL A 89 -11.76 6.78 6.53
CA VAL A 89 -12.86 7.55 7.15
C VAL A 89 -12.29 8.56 8.14
N LEU A 90 -12.68 9.82 8.02
CA LEU A 90 -12.30 10.88 8.97
C LEU A 90 -13.39 11.02 10.04
N LEU A 91 -13.04 10.80 11.30
CA LEU A 91 -13.91 11.09 12.43
C LEU A 91 -13.87 12.60 12.73
N GLY A 92 -15.02 13.27 12.60
CA GLY A 92 -15.21 14.65 13.06
C GLY A 92 -15.64 14.68 14.53
N ASP A 93 -14.98 15.50 15.35
CA ASP A 93 -15.39 15.89 16.71
C ASP A 93 -15.70 14.77 17.73
N GLY A 94 -15.23 13.55 17.49
CA GLY A 94 -15.43 12.41 18.40
C GLY A 94 -16.77 11.71 18.23
N ASP A 95 -17.53 12.04 17.20
CA ASP A 95 -18.72 11.31 16.81
C ASP A 95 -18.32 10.02 16.06
N GLU A 96 -18.48 8.88 16.74
CA GLU A 96 -18.25 7.55 16.15
C GLU A 96 -19.40 7.10 15.24
N THR A 97 -20.52 7.83 15.19
CA THR A 97 -21.76 7.37 14.53
C THR A 97 -21.55 7.09 13.05
N ASN A 98 -20.86 7.98 12.33
CA ASN A 98 -20.58 7.78 10.91
C ASN A 98 -19.69 6.56 10.66
N TYR A 99 -18.64 6.40 11.46
CA TYR A 99 -17.76 5.23 11.37
C TYR A 99 -18.50 3.93 11.66
N ARG A 100 -19.27 3.89 12.75
CA ARG A 100 -20.06 2.72 13.13
C ARG A 100 -21.09 2.38 12.08
N LYS A 101 -21.77 3.40 11.54
CA LYS A 101 -22.73 3.25 10.45
C LYS A 101 -22.05 2.65 9.21
N GLU A 102 -20.90 3.17 8.79
CA GLU A 102 -20.16 2.62 7.65
C GLU A 102 -19.74 1.16 7.87
N VAL A 103 -19.31 0.78 9.08
CA VAL A 103 -18.98 -0.61 9.39
C VAL A 103 -20.23 -1.50 9.34
N LEU A 104 -21.37 -1.02 9.84
CA LEU A 104 -22.66 -1.72 9.77
C LEU A 104 -23.13 -1.88 8.32
N ASP A 105 -23.09 -0.81 7.53
CA ASP A 105 -23.47 -0.79 6.12
C ASP A 105 -22.58 -1.76 5.33
N LEU A 106 -21.27 -1.77 5.58
CA LEU A 106 -20.34 -2.73 4.98
C LEU A 106 -20.68 -4.17 5.39
N THR A 107 -20.99 -4.41 6.67
CA THR A 107 -21.34 -5.74 7.17
C THR A 107 -22.65 -6.25 6.55
N ALA A 108 -23.65 -5.38 6.41
CA ALA A 108 -24.92 -5.68 5.78
C ALA A 108 -24.76 -5.93 4.27
N TRP A 109 -23.95 -5.12 3.58
CA TRP A 109 -23.57 -5.29 2.19
C TRP A 109 -22.92 -6.67 1.97
N CYS A 110 -21.88 -7.01 2.76
CA CYS A 110 -21.22 -8.32 2.70
C CYS A 110 -22.21 -9.47 2.89
N SER A 111 -23.04 -9.41 3.95
CA SER A 111 -24.02 -10.44 4.26
C SER A 111 -25.05 -10.63 3.15
N SER A 112 -25.52 -9.53 2.55
CA SER A 112 -26.51 -9.55 1.47
C SER A 112 -25.98 -10.24 0.21
N ASN A 113 -24.66 -10.46 0.14
CA ASN A 113 -23.97 -10.94 -1.06
C ASN A 113 -23.10 -12.13 -0.78
N ASN A 114 -23.48 -12.88 0.24
CA ASN A 114 -22.88 -14.15 0.60
C ASN A 114 -21.37 -14.02 0.88
N LEU A 115 -20.93 -12.85 1.37
CA LEU A 115 -19.58 -12.59 1.84
C LEU A 115 -19.58 -12.56 3.36
N GLU A 116 -18.63 -13.28 3.97
CA GLU A 116 -18.44 -13.29 5.42
C GLU A 116 -17.17 -12.53 5.80
N LEU A 117 -17.30 -11.58 6.72
CA LEU A 117 -16.16 -10.82 7.25
C LEU A 117 -15.36 -11.68 8.24
N ASN A 118 -14.09 -11.90 7.93
CA ASN A 118 -13.19 -12.59 8.84
C ASN A 118 -12.76 -11.65 9.99
N ILE A 119 -13.54 -11.61 11.06
CA ILE A 119 -13.27 -10.77 12.24
C ILE A 119 -11.89 -11.05 12.85
N THR A 120 -11.39 -12.28 12.77
CA THR A 120 -10.05 -12.63 13.26
C THR A 120 -8.93 -11.92 12.49
N LYS A 121 -9.13 -11.66 11.19
CA LYS A 121 -8.18 -10.91 10.36
C LYS A 121 -8.44 -9.41 10.36
N THR A 122 -9.68 -8.98 10.62
CA THR A 122 -10.04 -7.58 10.75
C THR A 122 -9.42 -7.01 12.01
N LYS A 123 -8.73 -5.88 11.86
CA LYS A 123 -8.10 -5.15 12.97
C LYS A 123 -8.56 -3.71 12.93
N GLU A 124 -8.87 -3.16 14.09
CA GLU A 124 -9.17 -1.75 14.25
C GLU A 124 -7.88 -1.01 14.62
N ILE A 125 -7.52 0.02 13.85
CA ILE A 125 -6.44 0.95 14.20
C ILE A 125 -7.03 2.34 14.40
N ILE A 126 -6.77 2.92 15.56
CA ILE A 126 -7.33 4.22 15.94
C ILE A 126 -6.22 5.26 15.88
N ILE A 127 -6.38 6.23 14.99
CA ILE A 127 -5.42 7.34 14.84
C ILE A 127 -6.06 8.58 15.48
N ASP A 128 -5.67 8.89 16.72
CA ASP A 128 -6.21 10.00 17.49
C ASP A 128 -5.11 10.96 17.95
N PHE A 129 -5.14 12.19 17.40
CA PHE A 129 -4.22 13.28 17.73
C PHE A 129 -4.84 14.34 18.66
N ARG A 130 -6.03 14.10 19.23
CA ARG A 130 -6.66 15.01 20.18
C ARG A 130 -5.82 15.10 21.46
N LYS A 131 -5.74 16.30 22.03
CA LYS A 131 -5.05 16.54 23.33
C LYS A 131 -5.77 15.84 24.48
N LYS A 132 -7.10 15.89 24.48
CA LYS A 132 -7.97 15.15 25.39
C LYS A 132 -8.50 13.95 24.63
N LYS A 133 -8.03 12.76 25.01
CA LYS A 133 -8.48 11.50 24.43
C LYS A 133 -9.78 11.09 25.10
N THR A 134 -10.73 10.65 24.29
CA THR A 134 -11.94 9.98 24.78
C THR A 134 -11.77 8.50 24.48
N ASP A 135 -12.08 7.65 25.45
CA ASP A 135 -12.06 6.21 25.21
C ASP A 135 -13.15 5.84 24.21
N LEU A 136 -12.73 5.28 23.09
CA LEU A 136 -13.62 4.86 22.03
C LEU A 136 -14.17 3.46 22.34
N THR A 137 -15.48 3.32 22.22
CA THR A 137 -16.20 2.09 22.54
C THR A 137 -15.75 0.93 21.63
N PRO A 138 -15.53 -0.30 22.15
CA PRO A 138 -15.07 -1.42 21.33
C PRO A 138 -15.99 -1.70 20.14
N LEU A 139 -15.39 -2.02 19.00
CA LEU A 139 -16.11 -2.37 17.78
C LEU A 139 -16.55 -3.84 17.80
N TYR A 140 -17.83 -4.08 17.52
CA TYR A 140 -18.39 -5.42 17.34
C TYR A 140 -18.90 -5.59 15.90
N ILE A 141 -18.52 -6.69 15.26
CA ILE A 141 -19.03 -7.10 13.95
C ILE A 141 -19.64 -8.50 14.11
N ASN A 142 -20.92 -8.67 13.77
CA ASN A 142 -21.65 -9.93 13.93
C ASN A 142 -21.54 -10.55 15.34
N GLY A 143 -21.58 -9.72 16.38
CA GLY A 143 -21.46 -10.14 17.78
C GLY A 143 -20.04 -10.46 18.27
N ALA A 144 -19.03 -10.45 17.39
CA ALA A 144 -17.64 -10.65 17.75
C ALA A 144 -16.88 -9.32 17.89
N CYS A 145 -16.06 -9.20 18.93
CA CYS A 145 -15.24 -8.03 19.17
C CYS A 145 -14.05 -7.97 18.19
N VAL A 146 -13.87 -6.85 17.51
CA VAL A 146 -12.75 -6.61 16.62
C VAL A 146 -11.53 -6.21 17.43
N GLU A 147 -10.39 -6.86 17.18
CA GLU A 147 -9.15 -6.57 17.89
C GLU A 147 -8.65 -5.17 17.53
N LYS A 148 -8.51 -4.33 18.55
CA LYS A 148 -7.84 -3.02 18.47
C LYS A 148 -6.33 -3.20 18.52
N VAL A 149 -5.64 -2.71 17.48
CA VAL A 149 -4.18 -2.82 17.35
C VAL A 149 -3.53 -1.45 17.24
N ARG A 150 -2.35 -1.31 17.84
CA ARG A 150 -1.53 -0.10 17.72
C ARG A 150 -0.77 -0.02 16.40
N THR A 151 -0.44 -1.18 15.83
CA THR A 151 0.30 -1.29 14.58
C THR A 151 -0.30 -2.35 13.70
N PHE A 152 -0.45 -2.05 12.41
CA PHE A 152 -1.00 -2.98 11.43
C PHE A 152 -0.13 -3.05 10.18
N LYS A 153 0.08 -4.26 9.66
CA LYS A 153 0.86 -4.48 8.44
C LYS A 153 -0.08 -4.50 7.24
N TYR A 154 -0.10 -3.42 6.49
CA TYR A 154 -0.88 -3.28 5.26
C TYR A 154 0.02 -3.35 4.02
N LEU A 155 -0.23 -4.33 3.14
CA LEU A 155 0.50 -4.54 1.87
C LEU A 155 2.04 -4.49 2.00
N GLY A 156 2.58 -4.98 3.13
CA GLY A 156 4.02 -5.01 3.39
C GLY A 156 4.58 -3.79 4.15
N THR A 157 3.77 -2.74 4.33
CA THR A 157 4.10 -1.54 5.10
C THR A 157 3.45 -1.60 6.47
N VAL A 158 4.15 -1.21 7.54
CA VAL A 158 3.59 -1.17 8.90
C VAL A 158 3.11 0.24 9.18
N ILE A 159 1.82 0.38 9.48
CA ILE A 159 1.15 1.63 9.88
C ILE A 159 0.99 1.59 11.39
N SER A 160 1.26 2.70 12.05
CA SER A 160 1.18 2.87 13.50
C SER A 160 0.08 3.87 13.86
N GLU A 161 -0.53 3.72 15.03
CA GLU A 161 -1.60 4.59 15.55
C GLU A 161 -1.18 6.05 15.68
N ASP A 162 0.12 6.28 15.94
CA ASP A 162 0.74 7.60 16.05
C ASP A 162 1.24 8.14 14.69
N LEU A 163 1.00 7.40 13.60
CA LEU A 163 1.56 7.63 12.26
C LEU A 163 3.10 7.75 12.24
N SER A 164 3.76 7.23 13.27
CA SER A 164 5.21 7.12 13.33
C SER A 164 5.69 5.98 12.45
N TRP A 165 6.80 6.23 11.76
CA TRP A 165 7.43 5.21 10.92
C TRP A 165 8.55 4.47 11.64
N SER A 166 8.82 4.76 12.91
CA SER A 166 9.90 4.14 13.69
C SER A 166 9.78 2.63 13.79
N SER A 167 8.58 2.11 14.03
CA SER A 167 8.32 0.65 14.10
C SER A 167 8.59 -0.01 12.75
N TYR A 168 8.12 0.62 11.66
CA TYR A 168 8.35 0.16 10.31
C TYR A 168 9.83 0.20 9.91
N THR A 169 10.50 1.33 10.13
CA THR A 169 11.92 1.53 9.79
C THR A 169 12.79 0.53 10.55
N THR A 170 12.46 0.24 11.81
CA THR A 170 13.16 -0.77 12.63
C THR A 170 13.01 -2.16 12.05
N ALA A 171 11.80 -2.56 11.66
CA ALA A 171 11.55 -3.85 11.03
C ALA A 171 12.28 -3.98 9.67
N VAL A 172 12.28 -2.91 8.88
CA VAL A 172 12.99 -2.83 7.59
C VAL A 172 14.50 -2.93 7.78
N VAL A 173 15.08 -2.17 8.72
CA VAL A 173 16.51 -2.22 9.04
C VAL A 173 16.91 -3.62 9.51
N LYS A 174 16.13 -4.26 10.39
CA LYS A 174 16.41 -5.63 10.86
C LYS A 174 16.49 -6.63 9.70
N LYS A 175 15.52 -6.58 8.79
CA LYS A 175 15.51 -7.42 7.57
C LYS A 175 16.67 -7.09 6.63
N ALA A 176 17.03 -5.81 6.50
CA ALA A 176 18.15 -5.39 5.69
C ALA A 176 19.49 -5.89 6.25
N GLN A 177 19.67 -5.89 7.59
CA GLN A 177 20.87 -6.44 8.22
C GLN A 177 21.04 -7.94 7.97
N GLN A 178 19.95 -8.71 8.01
CA GLN A 178 19.98 -10.13 7.62
C GLN A 178 20.45 -10.31 6.17
N ARG A 179 20.01 -9.44 5.25
CA ARG A 179 20.44 -9.47 3.84
C ARG A 179 21.89 -9.00 3.64
N ILE A 180 22.36 -8.07 4.47
CA ILE A 180 23.76 -7.63 4.48
C ILE A 180 24.69 -8.78 4.87
N HIS A 181 24.28 -9.68 5.75
CA HIS A 181 25.07 -10.86 6.07
C HIS A 181 25.38 -11.67 4.81
N PHE A 182 24.37 -11.97 3.99
CA PHE A 182 24.57 -12.65 2.71
C PHE A 182 25.46 -11.84 1.76
N LEU A 183 25.27 -10.52 1.67
CA LEU A 183 26.16 -9.66 0.86
C LEU A 183 27.63 -9.77 1.30
N ARG A 184 27.90 -9.88 2.60
CA ARG A 184 29.27 -10.10 3.13
C ARG A 184 29.79 -11.48 2.73
N VAL A 185 28.96 -12.51 2.80
CA VAL A 185 29.33 -13.88 2.35
C VAL A 185 29.69 -13.87 0.87
N LEU A 186 28.88 -13.23 0.02
CA LEU A 186 29.16 -13.10 -1.40
C LEU A 186 30.49 -12.36 -1.64
N ARG A 187 30.75 -11.27 -0.91
CA ARG A 187 32.03 -10.55 -1.02
C ARG A 187 33.23 -11.41 -0.62
N ARG A 188 33.11 -12.23 0.43
CA ARG A 188 34.18 -13.16 0.86
C ARG A 188 34.48 -14.24 -0.17
N ASN A 189 33.49 -14.63 -0.96
CA ASN A 189 33.65 -15.56 -2.08
C ASN A 189 34.13 -14.86 -3.37
N ASN A 190 34.69 -13.64 -3.26
CA ASN A 190 35.29 -12.88 -4.36
C ASN A 190 34.35 -12.63 -5.55
N LEU A 191 33.03 -12.51 -5.31
CA LEU A 191 32.11 -12.13 -6.36
C LEU A 191 32.42 -10.72 -6.89
N GLU A 192 32.24 -10.54 -8.20
CA GLU A 192 32.42 -9.27 -8.89
C GLU A 192 31.51 -8.18 -8.30
N SER A 193 32.02 -6.95 -8.21
CA SER A 193 31.29 -5.80 -7.67
C SER A 193 29.95 -5.57 -8.36
N LYS A 194 29.83 -5.83 -9.67
CA LYS A 194 28.58 -5.71 -10.43
C LYS A 194 27.49 -6.69 -9.98
N LEU A 195 27.88 -7.92 -9.60
CA LEU A 195 26.96 -8.92 -9.06
C LEU A 195 26.52 -8.54 -7.64
N LEU A 196 27.44 -8.03 -6.82
CA LEU A 196 27.14 -7.51 -5.49
C LEU A 196 26.18 -6.31 -5.53
N GLU A 197 26.36 -5.42 -6.51
CA GLU A 197 25.45 -4.31 -6.76
C GLU A 197 24.06 -4.80 -7.18
N THR A 198 24.00 -5.79 -8.07
CA THR A 198 22.74 -6.42 -8.49
C THR A 198 22.01 -7.02 -7.28
N PHE A 199 22.71 -7.74 -6.41
CA PHE A 199 22.16 -8.28 -5.17
C PHE A 199 21.67 -7.16 -4.24
N TYR A 200 22.44 -6.08 -4.09
CA TYR A 200 22.00 -4.92 -3.31
C TYR A 200 20.69 -4.37 -3.88
N ARG A 201 20.63 -4.06 -5.19
CA ARG A 201 19.45 -3.47 -5.82
C ARG A 201 18.21 -4.36 -5.67
N SER A 202 18.35 -5.66 -5.90
CA SER A 202 17.24 -6.61 -5.89
C SER A 202 16.78 -7.04 -4.50
N CYS A 203 17.69 -7.16 -3.53
CA CYS A 203 17.36 -7.66 -2.19
C CYS A 203 17.35 -6.56 -1.12
N ILE A 204 18.32 -5.66 -1.08
CA ILE A 204 18.41 -4.67 0.02
C ILE A 204 17.71 -3.37 -0.39
N GLY A 205 18.04 -2.83 -1.55
CA GLY A 205 17.46 -1.61 -2.12
C GLY A 205 15.96 -1.73 -2.31
N SER A 206 15.48 -2.83 -2.91
CA SER A 206 14.03 -3.06 -3.09
C SER A 206 13.25 -3.07 -1.77
N LEU A 207 13.84 -3.61 -0.69
CA LEU A 207 13.27 -3.60 0.65
C LEU A 207 13.25 -2.21 1.26
N LEU A 208 14.37 -1.48 1.16
CA LEU A 208 14.50 -0.11 1.69
C LEU A 208 13.63 0.90 0.95
N THR A 209 13.30 0.64 -0.31
CA THR A 209 12.59 1.58 -1.19
C THR A 209 11.12 1.21 -1.42
N HIS A 210 10.65 0.12 -0.80
CA HIS A 210 9.26 -0.30 -0.87
C HIS A 210 8.32 0.80 -0.35
N CYS A 211 7.42 1.27 -1.22
CA CYS A 211 6.48 2.37 -0.92
C CYS A 211 7.14 3.64 -0.35
N ILE A 212 8.40 3.93 -0.70
CA ILE A 212 9.20 5.01 -0.10
C ILE A 212 8.52 6.40 -0.14
N SER A 213 7.70 6.66 -1.16
CA SER A 213 6.93 7.90 -1.30
C SER A 213 5.88 8.12 -0.21
N VAL A 214 5.44 7.06 0.49
CA VAL A 214 4.39 7.13 1.52
C VAL A 214 4.97 7.51 2.88
N TRP A 215 6.12 6.95 3.24
CA TRP A 215 6.58 6.97 4.63
C TRP A 215 7.87 7.77 4.85
N TYR A 216 8.75 7.85 3.84
CA TYR A 216 10.10 8.39 4.04
C TYR A 216 10.12 9.88 4.37
N ALA A 217 9.18 10.65 3.80
CA ALA A 217 9.03 12.07 4.10
C ALA A 217 8.80 12.32 5.60
N SER A 218 7.94 11.49 6.18
CA SER A 218 7.45 11.57 7.56
C SER A 218 8.35 10.85 8.57
N CYS A 219 9.47 10.27 8.15
CA CYS A 219 10.46 9.72 9.06
C CYS A 219 11.19 10.79 9.86
N THR A 220 11.52 10.46 11.11
CA THR A 220 12.39 11.31 11.94
C THR A 220 13.81 11.39 11.34
N VAL A 221 14.57 12.41 11.74
CA VAL A 221 15.99 12.52 11.38
C VAL A 221 16.78 11.29 11.84
N ALA A 222 16.44 10.74 13.02
CA ALA A 222 17.06 9.54 13.55
C ALA A 222 16.77 8.31 12.67
N ASP A 223 15.53 8.13 12.20
CA ASP A 223 15.16 7.04 11.29
C ASP A 223 15.86 7.15 9.95
N LYS A 224 15.90 8.34 9.35
CA LYS A 224 16.62 8.58 8.10
C LYS A 224 18.11 8.24 8.26
N LYS A 225 18.75 8.67 9.36
CA LYS A 225 20.14 8.30 9.68
C LYS A 225 20.32 6.79 9.84
N ARG A 226 19.37 6.08 10.47
CA ARG A 226 19.42 4.61 10.63
C ARG A 226 19.34 3.90 9.28
N LEU A 227 18.40 4.30 8.42
CA LEU A 227 18.26 3.72 7.08
C LEU A 227 19.48 4.03 6.20
N GLN A 228 19.99 5.26 6.23
CA GLN A 228 21.17 5.64 5.45
C GLN A 228 22.43 4.90 5.92
N ARG A 229 22.53 4.50 7.19
CA ARG A 229 23.61 3.63 7.68
C ARG A 229 23.61 2.25 7.01
N VAL A 230 22.45 1.71 6.66
CA VAL A 230 22.34 0.45 5.90
C VAL A 230 22.99 0.63 4.53
N VAL A 231 22.62 1.69 3.81
CA VAL A 231 23.18 2.02 2.48
C VAL A 231 24.69 2.28 2.56
N LYS A 232 25.16 3.04 3.55
CA LYS A 232 26.61 3.28 3.74
C LYS A 232 27.38 2.00 4.05
N THR A 233 26.75 1.04 4.74
CA THR A 233 27.38 -0.25 5.05
C THR A 233 27.48 -1.12 3.80
N THR A 234 26.41 -1.19 2.99
CA THR A 234 26.45 -1.93 1.73
C THR A 234 27.43 -1.29 0.74
N GLN A 235 27.47 0.03 0.67
CA GLN A 235 28.42 0.78 -0.16
C GLN A 235 29.87 0.38 0.14
N ARG A 236 30.24 0.29 1.42
CA ARG A 236 31.57 -0.14 1.85
C ARG A 236 31.90 -1.58 1.48
N ILE A 237 30.91 -2.47 1.48
CA ILE A 237 31.10 -3.89 1.11
C ILE A 237 31.29 -4.04 -0.40
N ILE A 238 30.54 -3.28 -1.20
CA ILE A 238 30.57 -3.36 -2.67
C ILE A 238 31.79 -2.62 -3.25
N GLY A 239 32.20 -1.51 -2.63
CA GLY A 239 33.40 -0.76 -3.01
C GLY A 239 33.18 0.39 -3.98
N HIS A 240 31.94 0.80 -4.26
CA HIS A 240 31.62 2.01 -5.03
C HIS A 240 30.43 2.76 -4.44
N PRO A 241 30.24 4.06 -4.76
CA PRO A 241 29.13 4.86 -4.25
C PRO A 241 27.75 4.30 -4.62
N LEU A 242 26.81 4.37 -3.68
CA LEU A 242 25.40 4.01 -3.88
C LEU A 242 24.51 5.25 -3.74
N PRO A 243 23.39 5.33 -4.48
CA PRO A 243 22.43 6.43 -4.31
C PRO A 243 21.92 6.51 -2.87
N SER A 244 21.81 7.73 -2.34
CA SER A 244 21.19 7.97 -1.04
C SER A 244 19.69 7.69 -1.08
N LEU A 245 19.09 7.40 0.08
CA LEU A 245 17.64 7.23 0.13
C LEU A 245 16.90 8.55 -0.14
N ASP A 246 17.50 9.70 0.18
CA ASP A 246 16.95 11.00 -0.16
C ASP A 246 16.86 11.21 -1.68
N SER A 247 17.90 10.84 -2.43
CA SER A 247 17.89 10.98 -3.89
C SER A 247 16.88 10.04 -4.53
N ILE A 248 16.80 8.80 -4.06
CA ILE A 248 15.80 7.82 -4.52
C ILE A 248 14.38 8.31 -4.21
N TYR A 249 14.12 8.75 -2.98
CA TYR A 249 12.83 9.28 -2.58
C TYR A 249 12.41 10.47 -3.46
N THR A 250 13.31 11.44 -3.64
CA THR A 250 13.06 12.64 -4.44
C THR A 250 12.74 12.26 -5.89
N SER A 251 13.55 11.39 -6.49
CA SER A 251 13.32 10.88 -7.85
C SER A 251 11.96 10.18 -7.97
N ARG A 252 11.59 9.32 -7.03
CA ARG A 252 10.32 8.58 -7.03
C ARG A 252 9.11 9.51 -6.88
N CYS A 253 9.19 10.49 -5.98
CA CYS A 253 8.12 11.47 -5.79
C CYS A 253 7.95 12.36 -7.01
N SER A 254 9.04 12.86 -7.60
CA SER A 254 9.00 13.65 -8.84
C SER A 254 8.42 12.85 -10.01
N ASN A 255 8.79 11.58 -10.15
CA ASN A 255 8.23 10.71 -11.18
C ASN A 255 6.74 10.45 -10.97
N LYS A 256 6.32 10.19 -9.73
CA LYS A 256 4.90 10.01 -9.39
C LYS A 256 4.11 11.29 -9.68
N ALA A 257 4.60 12.45 -9.27
CA ALA A 257 3.96 13.74 -9.54
C ALA A 257 3.85 14.02 -11.05
N ARG A 258 4.91 13.76 -11.82
CA ARG A 258 4.88 13.90 -13.29
C ARG A 258 3.84 13.00 -13.92
N ASN A 259 3.74 11.75 -13.49
CA ASN A 259 2.74 10.82 -14.00
C ASN A 259 1.31 11.29 -13.70
N ILE A 260 1.08 11.92 -12.54
CA ILE A 260 -0.23 12.51 -12.20
C ILE A 260 -0.52 13.74 -13.06
N LEU A 261 0.49 14.58 -13.30
CA LEU A 261 0.37 15.76 -14.14
C LEU A 261 0.10 15.43 -15.60
N TRP A 262 0.68 14.35 -16.12
CA TRP A 262 0.54 13.95 -17.52
C TRP A 262 -0.77 13.22 -17.81
N ASP A 263 -1.44 12.71 -16.78
CA ASP A 263 -2.70 12.02 -16.88
C ASP A 263 -3.82 12.92 -16.31
N SER A 264 -4.54 13.61 -17.20
CA SER A 264 -5.65 14.49 -16.83
C SER A 264 -6.83 13.76 -16.18
N LEU A 265 -6.95 12.44 -16.43
CA LEU A 265 -7.95 11.58 -15.81
C LEU A 265 -7.48 11.04 -14.45
N HIS A 266 -6.22 11.26 -14.07
CA HIS A 266 -5.73 10.80 -12.79
C HIS A 266 -6.53 11.47 -11.66
N PRO A 267 -7.01 10.73 -10.66
CA PRO A 267 -7.84 11.26 -9.58
C PRO A 267 -7.18 12.41 -8.84
N GLY A 268 -5.86 12.35 -8.67
CA GLY A 268 -5.06 13.41 -8.06
C GLY A 268 -4.61 14.54 -9.00
N HIS A 269 -4.98 14.55 -10.28
CA HIS A 269 -4.55 15.57 -11.25
C HIS A 269 -4.96 16.98 -10.79
N HIS A 270 -6.19 17.10 -10.29
CA HIS A 270 -6.73 18.34 -9.73
C HIS A 270 -5.95 18.87 -8.50
N LEU A 271 -5.08 18.06 -7.88
CA LEU A 271 -4.21 18.49 -6.78
C LEU A 271 -2.99 19.29 -7.27
N PHE A 272 -2.72 19.30 -8.57
CA PHE A 272 -1.58 19.98 -9.18
C PHE A 272 -2.02 21.18 -10.04
N ASN A 273 -2.76 22.10 -9.44
CA ASN A 273 -3.14 23.35 -10.09
C ASN A 273 -1.99 24.37 -10.07
N LEU A 274 -1.56 24.89 -11.22
CA LEU A 274 -0.60 26.00 -11.26
C LEU A 274 -1.21 27.27 -10.67
N LEU A 275 -0.40 28.06 -9.95
CA LEU A 275 -0.74 29.43 -9.60
C LEU A 275 -0.73 30.31 -10.86
N PRO A 276 -1.43 31.47 -10.85
CA PRO A 276 -1.50 32.37 -12.01
C PRO A 276 -0.14 32.80 -12.58
N SER A 277 0.92 32.78 -11.76
CA SER A 277 2.29 33.07 -12.21
C SER A 277 2.92 31.97 -13.09
N GLY A 278 2.30 30.81 -13.23
CA GLY A 278 2.80 29.66 -13.99
C GLY A 278 4.04 28.97 -13.38
N ARG A 279 4.58 29.49 -12.27
CA ARG A 279 5.88 29.04 -11.70
C ARG A 279 5.77 28.04 -10.57
N ARG A 280 4.61 27.92 -9.92
CA ARG A 280 4.43 27.09 -8.72
C ARG A 280 3.07 26.42 -8.73
N TYR A 281 3.01 25.20 -8.21
CA TYR A 281 1.76 24.50 -7.94
C TYR A 281 1.12 24.99 -6.64
N ARG A 282 -0.21 25.03 -6.61
CA ARG A 282 -1.02 25.38 -5.46
C ARG A 282 -0.75 24.36 -4.36
N ARG A 283 -0.25 24.84 -3.21
CA ARG A 283 -0.07 24.02 -2.02
C ARG A 283 -1.45 23.73 -1.41
N HIS A 284 -1.90 22.49 -1.51
CA HIS A 284 -3.06 22.02 -0.76
C HIS A 284 -2.56 21.49 0.59
N LEU A 285 -2.22 22.34 1.58
CA LEU A 285 -2.13 21.91 2.99
C LEU A 285 -2.05 23.11 3.97
N ARG A 286 -2.84 22.99 5.04
CA ARG A 286 -3.19 23.90 6.16
C ARG A 286 -4.12 25.07 5.80
N ASN A 287 -5.42 24.83 5.96
CA ASN A 287 -6.28 25.86 6.54
C ASN A 287 -5.59 26.33 7.83
N LYS A 288 -5.29 27.63 7.91
CA LYS A 288 -4.95 28.24 9.19
C LYS A 288 -6.10 27.93 10.14
N ARG A 289 -5.78 27.29 11.26
CA ARG A 289 -6.71 27.19 12.39
C ARG A 289 -7.03 28.63 12.80
N ASN A 290 -8.30 29.01 12.76
CA ASN A 290 -8.80 30.07 13.63
C ASN A 290 -8.82 29.54 15.06
#